data_AF-A0A7W1IXT9-F1
#
_entry.id   AF-A0A7W1IXT9-F1
#
_cell.length_a   1.000
_cell.length_b   1.000
_cell.length_c   1.000
_cell.angle_alpha   90.00
_cell.angle_beta   90.00
_cell.angle_gamma   90.00
#
_symmetry.space_group_name_H-M   'P 1'
#
loop_
_entity.id
_entity.type
_entity.pdbx_description
1 polymer ?
#
loop_
_entity_poly.entity_id
_entity_poly.type
_entity_poly.pdbx_seq_one_letter_code
_entity_poly.pdbx_strand_id
1 'polypeptide(L)'
;MKAKFFASLLIISAFCLTIFGQTQAKSDSKTVNVKMPAVQFFPLSELKEGMRGTARTVFRGSAPEEFQVEILGIVPGAVGPKQDMIVGRISGGSADRTSVFAGMSGSPVYIDGKLVGAISYSFPFSKEPICGITPIAQMLDIFEQKQNLKIKAKEPRAFSFAELASTDWKSNFPIGALVVSNSILANTSANSPLNQVVGQSFQPIATPISFSGFSQETLNRFAPQLVSVGLFPVSAVGGAARISPLKVADEATLQGGASVSMQLTRGDYSLAASGTVTMRDADKIYAFGHPFLSLGTSDLPMSESSVVTVIPSVSNSFKLAVPSAMVGTMTQDRATGVFGKLGQAPKMIPVKINLETSRNGQETLNFEVVRDEFLTPLLLNMTVYNSIVANERGLGDSMIELKGEIKLKNQQTIKIERRFTGMQASQIAASSVA
;
A
#
# COMPACT_ATOMS: atom_id res chain seq x y z
N MET A 1 -81.90 17.60 32.19
CA MET A 1 -83.10 17.72 31.33
C MET A 1 -82.73 17.29 29.91
N LYS A 2 -83.41 16.24 29.38
CA LYS A 2 -83.54 15.78 27.97
C LYS A 2 -82.23 15.49 27.18
N ALA A 3 -81.81 14.25 26.93
CA ALA A 3 -82.39 13.11 26.18
C ALA A 3 -82.00 13.05 24.68
N LYS A 4 -81.15 12.05 24.36
CA LYS A 4 -81.01 11.16 23.18
C LYS A 4 -81.55 11.63 21.81
N PHE A 5 -80.75 11.43 20.74
CA PHE A 5 -81.07 10.46 19.68
C PHE A 5 -79.86 10.14 18.77
N PHE A 6 -79.82 8.87 18.35
CA PHE A 6 -78.88 8.19 17.46
C PHE A 6 -79.04 8.60 15.98
N ALA A 7 -77.95 8.60 15.21
CA ALA A 7 -77.98 8.25 13.78
C ALA A 7 -76.64 7.62 13.38
N SER A 8 -76.71 6.34 12.99
CA SER A 8 -75.62 5.52 12.48
C SER A 8 -75.28 5.90 11.03
N LEU A 9 -74.00 5.92 10.66
CA LEU A 9 -73.59 5.66 9.28
C LEU A 9 -72.29 4.87 9.24
N LEU A 10 -72.38 3.69 8.63
CA LEU A 10 -71.29 2.79 8.24
C LEU A 10 -70.16 3.55 7.55
N ILE A 11 -68.91 3.37 7.99
CA ILE A 11 -67.74 3.53 7.12
C ILE A 11 -66.91 2.26 7.17
N ILE A 12 -66.73 1.73 5.98
CA ILE A 12 -66.12 0.46 5.58
C ILE A 12 -64.63 0.45 5.94
N SER A 13 -64.21 -0.67 6.54
CA SER A 13 -62.81 -1.05 6.71
C SER A 13 -62.13 -1.19 5.35
N ALA A 14 -61.12 -0.35 5.08
CA ALA A 14 -60.16 -0.55 4.01
C ALA A 14 -58.76 -0.65 4.63
N PHE A 15 -58.35 -1.90 4.87
CA PHE A 15 -57.02 -2.27 5.32
C PHE A 15 -56.05 -2.10 4.14
N CYS A 16 -55.34 -0.98 4.08
CA CYS A 16 -54.28 -0.76 3.08
C CYS A 16 -53.05 -1.59 3.46
N LEU A 17 -52.90 -2.78 2.87
CA LEU A 17 -51.62 -3.47 2.78
C LEU A 17 -50.67 -2.61 1.92
N THR A 18 -49.73 -1.91 2.54
CA THR A 18 -48.56 -1.40 1.83
C THR A 18 -47.60 -2.56 1.58
N ILE A 19 -47.66 -3.09 0.36
CA ILE A 19 -46.65 -4.01 -0.18
C ILE A 19 -45.35 -3.21 -0.35
N PHE A 20 -44.36 -3.44 0.50
CA PHE A 20 -42.99 -3.02 0.24
C PHE A 20 -42.44 -3.89 -0.90
N GLY A 21 -42.58 -3.40 -2.13
CA GLY A 21 -41.87 -3.95 -3.27
C GLY A 21 -40.38 -3.65 -3.12
N GLN A 22 -39.56 -4.68 -2.89
CA GLN A 22 -38.11 -4.59 -3.03
C GLN A 22 -37.79 -4.41 -4.53
N THR A 23 -37.70 -3.16 -4.98
CA THR A 23 -37.03 -2.86 -6.25
C THR A 23 -35.53 -3.05 -6.03
N GLN A 24 -34.99 -4.14 -6.59
CA GLN A 24 -33.55 -4.28 -6.80
C GLN A 24 -33.05 -3.07 -7.59
N ALA A 25 -32.27 -2.21 -6.93
CA ALA A 25 -31.54 -1.15 -7.59
C ALA A 25 -30.51 -1.81 -8.52
N LYS A 26 -30.81 -1.82 -9.83
CA LYS A 26 -29.84 -2.07 -10.88
C LYS A 26 -28.79 -0.96 -10.78
N SER A 27 -27.59 -1.32 -10.35
CA SER A 27 -26.41 -0.46 -10.41
C SER A 27 -26.06 -0.21 -11.88
N ASP A 28 -26.63 0.83 -12.46
CA ASP A 28 -26.16 1.38 -13.73
C ASP A 28 -24.81 2.05 -13.48
N SER A 29 -23.74 1.26 -13.65
CA SER A 29 -22.38 1.75 -13.83
C SER A 29 -22.34 2.56 -15.13
N LYS A 30 -22.65 3.86 -15.05
CA LYS A 30 -22.32 4.81 -16.11
C LYS A 30 -20.82 5.03 -16.07
N THR A 31 -20.09 4.22 -16.83
CA THR A 31 -18.72 4.54 -17.24
C THR A 31 -18.77 5.80 -18.08
N VAL A 32 -18.43 6.95 -17.46
CA VAL A 32 -18.20 8.19 -18.20
C VAL A 32 -16.94 7.97 -19.03
N ASN A 33 -17.13 7.70 -20.32
CA ASN A 33 -16.04 7.46 -21.27
C ASN A 33 -15.46 8.83 -21.68
N VAL A 34 -14.70 9.45 -20.79
CA VAL A 34 -13.99 10.71 -21.07
C VAL A 34 -12.71 10.37 -21.81
N LYS A 35 -12.58 10.90 -23.04
CA LYS A 35 -11.37 10.78 -23.85
C LYS A 35 -10.31 11.74 -23.28
N MET A 36 -9.50 11.25 -22.33
CA MET A 36 -8.34 12.00 -21.83
C MET A 36 -7.35 12.28 -22.98
N PRO A 37 -6.63 13.42 -22.98
CA PRO A 37 -5.61 13.68 -23.97
C PRO A 37 -4.57 12.57 -23.96
N ALA A 38 -4.24 12.04 -25.14
CA ALA A 38 -3.28 10.96 -25.26
C ALA A 38 -1.90 11.42 -24.80
N VAL A 39 -1.35 10.72 -23.80
CA VAL A 39 0.03 10.95 -23.34
C VAL A 39 0.98 10.61 -24.49
N GLN A 40 1.82 11.55 -24.89
CA GLN A 40 2.86 11.32 -25.88
C GLN A 40 4.10 10.77 -25.19
N PHE A 41 4.78 9.81 -25.83
CA PHE A 41 5.98 9.19 -25.30
C PHE A 41 7.23 9.69 -26.02
N PHE A 42 8.31 9.90 -25.26
CA PHE A 42 9.61 10.25 -25.80
C PHE A 42 10.38 8.95 -26.11
N PRO A 43 10.82 8.71 -27.36
CA PRO A 43 11.54 7.49 -27.71
C PRO A 43 12.89 7.39 -26.99
N LEU A 44 13.14 6.26 -26.31
CA LEU A 44 14.41 6.04 -25.58
C LEU A 44 15.64 6.15 -26.51
N SER A 45 15.50 5.75 -27.77
CA SER A 45 16.56 5.83 -28.78
C SER A 45 16.94 7.26 -29.20
N GLU A 46 16.06 8.24 -28.97
CA GLU A 46 16.31 9.66 -29.28
C GLU A 46 16.91 10.41 -28.09
N LEU A 47 16.92 9.80 -26.91
CA LEU A 47 17.38 10.41 -25.67
C LEU A 47 18.90 10.55 -25.67
N LYS A 48 19.39 11.75 -25.32
CA LYS A 48 20.82 12.07 -25.29
C LYS A 48 21.22 12.73 -23.98
N GLU A 49 22.48 12.56 -23.61
CA GLU A 49 23.09 13.30 -22.51
C GLU A 49 22.95 14.82 -22.71
N GLY A 50 22.75 15.54 -21.61
CA GLY A 50 22.55 16.99 -21.58
C GLY A 50 21.13 17.44 -21.94
N MET A 51 20.25 16.54 -22.41
CA MET A 51 18.84 16.86 -22.59
C MET A 51 18.21 17.29 -21.26
N ARG A 52 17.35 18.30 -21.31
CA ARG A 52 16.64 18.83 -20.15
C ARG A 52 15.16 18.57 -20.26
N GLY A 53 14.54 18.31 -19.12
CA GLY A 53 13.14 18.00 -18.99
C GLY A 53 12.56 18.50 -17.67
N THR A 54 11.29 18.20 -17.47
CA THR A 54 10.56 18.48 -16.23
C THR A 54 10.12 17.17 -15.59
N ALA A 55 10.07 17.11 -14.27
CA ALA A 55 9.45 16.04 -13.54
C ALA A 55 8.40 16.57 -12.57
N ARG A 56 7.43 15.74 -12.20
CA ARG A 56 6.29 16.14 -11.36
C ARG A 56 6.15 15.26 -10.13
N THR A 57 6.03 15.87 -8.96
CA THR A 57 5.67 15.16 -7.72
C THR A 57 4.99 16.09 -6.73
N VAL A 58 4.27 15.54 -5.76
CA VAL A 58 3.67 16.33 -4.68
C VAL A 58 4.65 16.47 -3.52
N PHE A 59 5.05 17.71 -3.20
CA PHE A 59 5.83 18.01 -1.98
C PHE A 59 4.95 18.41 -0.80
N ARG A 60 3.77 19.00 -1.07
CA ARG A 60 2.77 19.39 -0.07
C ARG A 60 1.36 19.44 -0.68
N GLY A 61 0.35 19.10 0.11
CA GLY A 61 -1.04 19.06 -0.33
C GLY A 61 -1.30 17.90 -1.30
N SER A 62 -2.05 18.15 -2.37
CA SER A 62 -2.39 17.14 -3.38
C SER A 62 -1.94 17.51 -4.79
N ALA A 63 -1.57 18.77 -5.03
CA ALA A 63 -1.17 19.27 -6.34
C ALA A 63 0.29 18.90 -6.65
N PRO A 64 0.59 18.29 -7.81
CA PRO A 64 1.97 18.06 -8.22
C PRO A 64 2.69 19.38 -8.51
N GLU A 65 3.95 19.48 -8.08
CA GLU A 65 4.86 20.56 -8.41
C GLU A 65 5.87 20.08 -9.46
N GLU A 66 6.25 20.97 -10.38
CA GLU A 66 7.27 20.70 -11.39
C GLU A 66 8.68 21.05 -10.87
N PHE A 67 9.65 20.23 -11.26
CA PHE A 67 11.07 20.47 -11.04
C PHE A 67 11.87 19.97 -12.25
N GLN A 68 13.12 20.40 -12.36
CA GLN A 68 13.95 20.14 -13.54
C GLN A 68 14.67 18.80 -13.44
N VAL A 69 14.88 18.18 -14.60
CA VAL A 69 15.71 16.98 -14.77
C VAL A 69 16.67 17.21 -15.91
N GLU A 70 17.95 16.92 -15.69
CA GLU A 70 18.98 16.85 -16.71
C GLU A 70 19.39 15.39 -16.91
N ILE A 71 19.39 14.92 -18.16
CA ILE A 71 19.79 13.56 -18.50
C ILE A 71 21.30 13.46 -18.54
N LEU A 72 21.86 12.56 -17.73
CA LEU A 72 23.30 12.29 -17.67
C LEU A 72 23.70 11.11 -18.57
N GLY A 73 22.76 10.23 -18.90
CA GLY A 73 23.02 9.11 -19.80
C GLY A 73 22.01 7.98 -19.66
N ILE A 74 22.25 6.91 -20.41
CA ILE A 74 21.49 5.66 -20.34
C ILE A 74 22.46 4.55 -19.98
N VAL A 75 22.08 3.71 -19.02
CA VAL A 75 22.83 2.53 -18.61
C VAL A 75 22.02 1.30 -19.03
N PRO A 76 22.38 0.64 -20.15
CA PRO A 76 21.67 -0.53 -20.63
C PRO A 76 21.76 -1.69 -19.65
N GLY A 77 20.64 -2.35 -19.39
CA GLY A 77 20.56 -3.50 -18.50
C GLY A 77 21.00 -3.24 -17.05
N ALA A 78 20.97 -1.99 -16.58
CA ALA A 78 21.44 -1.60 -15.24
C ALA A 78 20.73 -2.35 -14.10
N VAL A 79 19.43 -2.63 -14.27
CA VAL A 79 18.62 -3.34 -13.26
C VAL A 79 18.62 -4.84 -13.54
N GLY A 80 18.61 -5.22 -14.81
CA GLY A 80 18.57 -6.61 -15.26
C GLY A 80 18.47 -6.71 -16.78
N PRO A 81 18.41 -7.93 -17.35
CA PRO A 81 18.33 -8.12 -18.79
C PRO A 81 17.14 -7.36 -19.40
N LYS A 82 17.43 -6.47 -20.37
CA LYS A 82 16.43 -5.60 -21.03
C LYS A 82 15.73 -4.62 -20.08
N GLN A 83 16.37 -4.28 -18.96
CA GLN A 83 15.89 -3.28 -18.03
C GLN A 83 16.94 -2.18 -17.92
N ASP A 84 16.86 -1.26 -18.87
CA ASP A 84 17.73 -0.09 -18.94
C ASP A 84 17.30 0.92 -17.87
N MET A 85 18.26 1.75 -17.46
CA MET A 85 18.04 2.87 -16.55
C MET A 85 18.52 4.15 -17.22
N ILE A 86 17.69 5.18 -17.21
CA ILE A 86 18.11 6.53 -17.57
C ILE A 86 18.66 7.16 -16.29
N VAL A 87 19.87 7.71 -16.35
CA VAL A 87 20.47 8.44 -15.23
C VAL A 87 20.19 9.92 -15.40
N GLY A 88 19.65 10.55 -14.36
CA GLY A 88 19.33 11.98 -14.39
C GLY A 88 19.74 12.69 -13.10
N ARG A 89 19.94 14.01 -13.20
CA ARG A 89 20.12 14.91 -12.07
C ARG A 89 18.91 15.82 -11.94
N ILE A 90 18.30 15.84 -10.75
CA ILE A 90 17.12 16.67 -10.48
C ILE A 90 17.52 18.01 -9.87
N SER A 91 16.76 19.07 -10.11
CA SER A 91 17.03 20.39 -9.51
C SER A 91 15.81 21.29 -9.52
N GLY A 92 15.85 22.36 -8.75
CA GLY A 92 14.83 23.41 -8.71
C GLY A 92 13.78 23.21 -7.61
N GLY A 93 13.34 24.33 -7.06
CA GLY A 93 12.23 24.40 -6.10
C GLY A 93 12.46 23.53 -4.87
N SER A 94 11.45 22.74 -4.51
CA SER A 94 11.50 21.85 -3.35
C SER A 94 12.53 20.71 -3.48
N ALA A 95 12.91 20.33 -4.71
CA ALA A 95 13.86 19.25 -4.97
C ALA A 95 15.30 19.57 -4.50
N ASP A 96 15.70 20.85 -4.54
CA ASP A 96 17.04 21.30 -4.11
C ASP A 96 17.27 21.07 -2.61
N ARG A 97 16.18 21.07 -1.82
CA ARG A 97 16.25 20.87 -0.37
C ARG A 97 16.17 19.40 0.03
N THR A 98 15.45 18.59 -0.75
CA THR A 98 15.13 17.21 -0.35
C THR A 98 15.98 16.17 -1.07
N SER A 99 16.59 16.53 -2.20
CA SER A 99 17.14 15.60 -3.18
C SER A 99 16.08 14.55 -3.58
N VAL A 100 16.52 13.39 -4.07
CA VAL A 100 15.64 12.23 -4.28
C VAL A 100 15.20 11.69 -2.91
N PHE A 101 13.88 11.53 -2.70
CA PHE A 101 13.32 11.19 -1.39
C PHE A 101 12.40 9.96 -1.45
N ALA A 102 12.27 9.26 -0.32
CA ALA A 102 11.34 8.14 -0.16
C ALA A 102 9.88 8.58 -0.40
N GLY A 103 9.25 7.99 -1.42
CA GLY A 103 7.91 8.38 -1.89
C GLY A 103 7.90 9.29 -3.12
N MET A 104 9.07 9.68 -3.66
CA MET A 104 9.21 10.28 -4.99
C MET A 104 9.07 9.23 -6.10
N SER A 105 9.21 7.94 -5.77
CA SER A 105 9.10 6.83 -6.73
C SER A 105 7.83 6.94 -7.57
N GLY A 106 8.00 6.86 -8.89
CA GLY A 106 6.94 6.99 -9.88
C GLY A 106 6.76 8.40 -10.44
N SER A 107 7.52 9.40 -9.97
CA SER A 107 7.40 10.78 -10.49
C SER A 107 7.70 10.82 -12.00
N PRO A 108 6.73 11.20 -12.86
CA PRO A 108 6.93 11.19 -14.30
C PRO A 108 7.93 12.25 -14.73
N VAL A 109 8.77 11.89 -15.70
CA VAL A 109 9.76 12.77 -16.33
C VAL A 109 9.34 13.02 -17.78
N TYR A 110 9.37 14.28 -18.19
CA TYR A 110 8.99 14.72 -19.53
C TYR A 110 10.13 15.47 -20.20
N ILE A 111 10.33 15.22 -21.49
CA ILE A 111 11.22 16.00 -22.37
C ILE A 111 10.36 16.46 -23.55
N ASP A 112 10.39 17.75 -23.85
CA ASP A 112 9.54 18.38 -24.87
C ASP A 112 8.04 18.05 -24.72
N GLY A 113 7.58 17.96 -23.47
CA GLY A 113 6.19 17.59 -23.13
C GLY A 113 5.83 16.11 -23.33
N LYS A 114 6.78 15.27 -23.74
CA LYS A 114 6.58 13.83 -23.93
C LYS A 114 7.15 13.04 -22.74
N LEU A 115 6.38 12.07 -22.25
CA LEU A 115 6.76 11.22 -21.11
C LEU A 115 7.92 10.29 -21.50
N VAL A 116 9.04 10.36 -20.79
CA VAL A 116 10.21 9.49 -21.02
C VAL A 116 10.27 8.34 -20.02
N GLY A 117 9.81 8.54 -18.79
CA GLY A 117 9.92 7.54 -17.73
C GLY A 117 9.50 8.05 -16.36
N ALA A 118 9.84 7.27 -15.34
CA ALA A 118 9.52 7.56 -13.94
C ALA A 118 10.77 7.51 -13.06
N ILE A 119 10.98 8.52 -12.22
CA ILE A 119 12.02 8.49 -11.19
C ILE A 119 11.70 7.34 -10.23
N SER A 120 12.63 6.42 -10.05
CA SER A 120 12.40 5.14 -9.35
C SER A 120 13.59 4.68 -8.52
N TYR A 121 14.80 5.14 -8.83
CA TYR A 121 16.02 4.80 -8.10
C TYR A 121 16.72 6.07 -7.59
N SER A 122 17.42 5.94 -6.47
CA SER A 122 18.32 6.94 -5.94
C SER A 122 19.74 6.42 -5.91
N PHE A 123 20.72 7.33 -5.89
CA PHE A 123 22.11 7.00 -5.61
C PHE A 123 22.43 7.45 -4.17
N PRO A 124 22.41 6.55 -3.17
CA PRO A 124 22.59 6.94 -1.77
C PRO A 124 23.92 7.64 -1.51
N PHE A 125 23.95 8.59 -0.57
CA PHE A 125 25.13 9.37 -0.17
C PHE A 125 25.80 10.18 -1.29
N SER A 126 25.13 10.36 -2.43
CA SER A 126 25.58 11.28 -3.48
C SER A 126 25.52 12.73 -3.00
N LYS A 127 26.52 13.54 -3.39
CA LYS A 127 26.54 14.98 -3.12
C LYS A 127 25.59 15.76 -4.02
N GLU A 128 25.31 15.20 -5.20
CA GLU A 128 24.37 15.74 -6.17
C GLU A 128 23.09 14.89 -6.15
N PRO A 129 21.92 15.47 -6.42
CA PRO A 129 20.64 14.76 -6.41
C PRO A 129 20.49 13.88 -7.67
N ILE A 130 21.25 12.78 -7.72
CA ILE A 130 21.25 11.81 -8.82
C ILE A 130 20.13 10.79 -8.64
N CYS A 131 19.38 10.57 -9.71
CA CYS A 131 18.28 9.62 -9.77
C CYS A 131 18.45 8.65 -10.93
N GLY A 132 17.87 7.45 -10.76
CA GLY A 132 17.60 6.53 -11.86
C GLY A 132 16.12 6.62 -12.23
N ILE A 133 15.88 6.67 -13.54
CA ILE A 133 14.57 6.82 -14.16
C ILE A 133 14.30 5.55 -14.95
N THR A 134 13.20 4.86 -14.62
CA THR A 134 12.72 3.70 -15.39
C THR A 134 12.05 4.19 -16.68
N PRO A 135 12.52 3.78 -17.87
CA PRO A 135 11.90 4.15 -19.14
C PRO A 135 10.42 3.76 -19.19
N ILE A 136 9.57 4.65 -19.74
CA ILE A 136 8.12 4.42 -19.80
C ILE A 136 7.76 3.19 -20.62
N ALA A 137 8.48 2.93 -21.72
CA ALA A 137 8.28 1.74 -22.55
C ALA A 137 8.41 0.44 -21.73
N GLN A 138 9.43 0.35 -20.87
CA GLN A 138 9.63 -0.80 -19.98
C GLN A 138 8.51 -0.96 -18.94
N MET A 139 7.88 0.15 -18.51
CA MET A 139 6.72 0.10 -17.62
C MET A 139 5.47 -0.39 -18.37
N LEU A 140 5.24 0.06 -19.60
CA LEU A 140 4.08 -0.36 -20.39
C LEU A 140 4.18 -1.83 -20.78
N ASP A 141 5.34 -2.24 -21.30
CA ASP A 141 5.56 -3.59 -21.84
C ASP A 141 5.27 -4.68 -20.81
N ILE A 142 5.63 -4.49 -19.53
CA ILE A 142 5.46 -5.53 -18.52
C ILE A 142 3.98 -5.79 -18.18
N PHE A 143 3.12 -4.78 -18.30
CA PHE A 143 1.69 -4.85 -17.94
C PHE A 143 0.79 -5.10 -19.15
N GLU A 144 1.21 -4.67 -20.34
CA GLU A 144 0.45 -4.82 -21.58
C GLU A 144 0.77 -6.12 -22.33
N GLN A 145 1.88 -6.79 -21.99
CA GLN A 145 2.11 -8.17 -22.43
C GLN A 145 0.90 -9.03 -22.08
N LYS A 146 0.22 -9.59 -23.11
CA LYS A 146 -0.94 -10.46 -22.96
C LYS A 146 -0.61 -11.57 -21.97
N GLN A 147 -1.09 -11.43 -20.74
CA GLN A 147 -0.92 -12.44 -19.72
C GLN A 147 -1.80 -13.63 -20.09
N ASN A 148 -1.24 -14.58 -20.82
CA ASN A 148 -1.76 -15.96 -20.94
C ASN A 148 -1.61 -16.73 -19.61
N LEU A 149 -1.72 -16.03 -18.48
CA LEU A 149 -1.51 -16.57 -17.15
C LEU A 149 -2.85 -17.09 -16.63
N LYS A 150 -3.21 -18.29 -17.06
CA LYS A 150 -4.04 -19.19 -16.24
C LYS A 150 -3.19 -19.66 -15.05
N ILE A 151 -2.79 -18.76 -14.16
CA ILE A 151 -2.27 -19.16 -12.84
C ILE A 151 -3.50 -19.46 -11.98
N LYS A 152 -4.10 -20.63 -12.22
CA LYS A 152 -4.85 -21.29 -11.15
C LYS A 152 -3.80 -21.96 -10.27
N ALA A 153 -3.84 -21.69 -8.96
CA ALA A 153 -3.16 -22.54 -7.99
C ALA A 153 -3.51 -23.99 -8.33
N LYS A 154 -2.50 -24.76 -8.74
CA LYS A 154 -2.75 -26.08 -9.35
C LYS A 154 -3.29 -27.05 -8.32
N GLU A 155 -2.90 -26.92 -7.04
CA GLU A 155 -3.43 -27.70 -5.92
C GLU A 155 -3.41 -26.89 -4.61
N PRO A 156 -4.34 -27.16 -3.67
CA PRO A 156 -4.27 -26.64 -2.31
C PRO A 156 -3.00 -27.11 -1.62
N ARG A 157 -2.27 -26.22 -0.95
CA ARG A 157 -1.16 -26.62 -0.07
C ARG A 157 -1.74 -27.41 1.11
N ALA A 158 -1.26 -28.64 1.31
CA ALA A 158 -1.57 -29.42 2.49
C ALA A 158 -0.75 -28.89 3.67
N PHE A 159 -1.41 -28.67 4.82
CA PHE A 159 -0.78 -28.28 6.07
C PHE A 159 -0.82 -29.46 7.05
N SER A 160 0.27 -29.70 7.77
CA SER A 160 0.26 -30.70 8.84
C SER A 160 -0.43 -30.16 10.09
N PHE A 161 -0.96 -31.04 10.95
CA PHE A 161 -1.48 -30.63 12.25
C PHE A 161 -0.41 -29.91 13.08
N ALA A 162 0.84 -30.37 13.04
CA ALA A 162 1.94 -29.73 13.74
C ALA A 162 2.22 -28.31 13.23
N GLU A 163 2.10 -28.07 11.92
CA GLU A 163 2.26 -26.74 11.30
C GLU A 163 1.13 -25.80 11.74
N LEU A 164 -0.13 -26.27 11.74
CA LEU A 164 -1.28 -25.50 12.23
C LEU A 164 -1.27 -25.28 13.75
N ALA A 165 -0.77 -26.27 14.50
CA ALA A 165 -0.68 -26.21 15.96
C ALA A 165 0.51 -25.35 16.43
N SER A 166 1.49 -25.11 15.55
CA SER A 166 2.64 -24.28 15.88
C SER A 166 2.23 -22.84 16.21
N THR A 167 2.97 -22.23 17.14
CA THR A 167 2.87 -20.81 17.50
C THR A 167 4.06 -20.02 16.96
N ASP A 168 4.97 -20.71 16.28
CA ASP A 168 6.18 -20.18 15.71
C ASP A 168 5.87 -19.68 14.29
N TRP A 169 5.25 -18.51 14.20
CA TRP A 169 5.21 -17.87 12.90
C TRP A 169 6.63 -17.44 12.51
N LYS A 170 7.20 -18.15 11.53
CA LYS A 170 8.42 -17.75 10.83
C LYS A 170 8.03 -16.93 9.61
N SER A 171 8.53 -15.69 9.59
CA SER A 171 8.42 -14.81 8.44
C SER A 171 9.08 -15.48 7.22
N ASN A 172 8.26 -16.05 6.34
CA ASN A 172 8.72 -16.85 5.20
C ASN A 172 8.83 -16.00 3.93
N PHE A 173 9.07 -14.69 4.08
CA PHE A 173 9.34 -13.83 2.92
C PHE A 173 10.52 -14.46 2.16
N PRO A 174 10.41 -14.66 0.85
CA PRO A 174 11.53 -15.10 0.04
C PRO A 174 12.51 -13.94 -0.08
N ILE A 175 13.26 -13.66 1.00
CA ILE A 175 14.24 -12.56 1.09
C ILE A 175 15.23 -12.70 -0.08
N GLY A 176 15.64 -13.92 -0.43
CA GLY A 176 16.50 -14.18 -1.60
C GLY A 176 15.94 -13.72 -2.95
N ALA A 177 14.62 -13.70 -3.15
CA ALA A 177 13.98 -13.23 -4.39
C ALA A 177 13.75 -11.71 -4.40
N LEU A 178 13.50 -11.12 -3.23
CA LEU A 178 13.35 -9.67 -3.05
C LEU A 178 14.68 -8.94 -3.10
N VAL A 179 15.77 -9.54 -2.59
CA VAL A 179 17.14 -8.97 -2.58
C VAL A 179 17.73 -8.79 -3.98
N VAL A 180 17.32 -9.60 -4.97
CA VAL A 180 17.77 -9.41 -6.37
C VAL A 180 17.16 -8.14 -6.98
N SER A 181 16.01 -7.68 -6.46
CA SER A 181 15.28 -6.51 -6.97
C SER A 181 15.49 -5.26 -6.09
N ASN A 182 15.65 -5.46 -4.78
CA ASN A 182 15.74 -4.40 -3.77
C ASN A 182 17.01 -4.58 -2.94
N SER A 183 18.11 -4.04 -3.44
CA SER A 183 19.24 -3.56 -2.66
C SER A 183 20.18 -4.54 -1.98
N ILE A 184 21.47 -4.23 -2.13
CA ILE A 184 22.62 -4.79 -1.42
C ILE A 184 22.47 -4.59 0.12
N LEU A 185 21.53 -3.75 0.56
CA LEU A 185 21.22 -3.43 1.96
C LEU A 185 20.32 -4.47 2.67
N ALA A 186 19.49 -5.23 1.94
CA ALA A 186 18.47 -6.08 2.57
C ALA A 186 19.03 -7.36 3.22
N ASN A 187 20.33 -7.66 3.06
CA ASN A 187 20.95 -8.88 3.60
C ASN A 187 22.36 -8.67 4.15
N THR A 188 22.80 -7.44 4.40
CA THR A 188 24.07 -7.23 5.08
C THR A 188 23.87 -7.31 6.58
N SER A 189 24.22 -8.46 7.16
CA SER A 189 24.67 -8.45 8.55
C SER A 189 25.71 -7.33 8.73
N ALA A 190 25.80 -6.72 9.90
CA ALA A 190 26.74 -5.61 10.15
C ALA A 190 28.20 -5.94 9.77
N ASN A 191 28.53 -7.24 9.63
CA ASN A 191 29.84 -7.78 9.26
C ASN A 191 29.96 -8.26 7.80
N SER A 192 29.01 -7.95 6.92
CA SER A 192 29.10 -8.35 5.51
C SER A 192 30.09 -7.46 4.75
N PRO A 193 31.05 -8.02 3.98
CA PRO A 193 31.97 -7.23 3.14
C PRO A 193 31.23 -6.40 2.08
N LEU A 194 29.96 -6.73 1.77
CA LEU A 194 29.10 -5.95 0.87
C LEU A 194 28.65 -4.60 1.47
N ASN A 195 28.74 -4.39 2.80
CA ASN A 195 28.52 -3.08 3.42
C ASN A 195 29.50 -2.01 2.89
N GLN A 196 30.68 -2.40 2.38
CA GLN A 196 31.64 -1.47 1.82
C GLN A 196 31.23 -0.90 0.44
N VAL A 197 30.27 -1.55 -0.23
CA VAL A 197 29.74 -1.17 -1.55
C VAL A 197 28.37 -0.50 -1.43
N VAL A 198 27.80 -0.46 -0.21
CA VAL A 198 26.59 0.30 0.09
C VAL A 198 26.86 1.78 -0.19
N GLY A 199 26.04 2.39 -1.04
CA GLY A 199 26.25 3.76 -1.50
C GLY A 199 27.12 3.91 -2.75
N GLN A 200 27.60 2.81 -3.35
CA GLN A 200 28.33 2.82 -4.62
C GLN A 200 27.50 2.30 -5.80
N SER A 201 26.17 2.20 -5.62
CA SER A 201 25.25 1.68 -6.63
C SER A 201 23.87 2.33 -6.50
N PHE A 202 23.12 2.34 -7.60
CA PHE A 202 21.71 2.72 -7.58
C PHE A 202 20.90 1.75 -6.74
N GLN A 203 19.95 2.29 -5.99
CA GLN A 203 19.02 1.56 -5.15
C GLN A 203 17.59 2.01 -5.46
N PRO A 204 16.59 1.10 -5.47
CA PRO A 204 15.19 1.54 -5.53
C PRO A 204 14.92 2.55 -4.42
N ILE A 205 14.15 3.59 -4.76
CA ILE A 205 13.72 4.57 -3.77
C ILE A 205 12.90 3.85 -2.71
N ALA A 206 13.30 3.98 -1.45
CA ALA A 206 12.58 3.34 -0.35
C ALA A 206 11.11 3.79 -0.34
N THR A 207 10.19 2.84 -0.11
CA THR A 207 8.77 3.17 -0.05
C THR A 207 8.39 3.52 1.39
N PRO A 208 8.04 4.79 1.70
CA PRO A 208 7.64 5.18 3.03
C PRO A 208 6.31 4.53 3.37
N ILE A 209 6.24 3.85 4.51
CA ILE A 209 5.02 3.26 5.03
C ILE A 209 4.63 3.96 6.33
N SER A 210 3.51 4.68 6.28
CA SER A 210 3.00 5.45 7.41
C SER A 210 2.24 4.53 8.36
N PHE A 211 2.60 4.60 9.63
CA PHE A 211 1.96 3.87 10.72
C PHE A 211 1.08 4.80 11.55
N SER A 212 -0.20 4.44 11.70
CA SER A 212 -1.13 5.12 12.59
C SER A 212 -1.85 4.11 13.49
N GLY A 213 -1.98 4.45 14.77
CA GLY A 213 -2.56 3.58 15.80
C GLY A 213 -1.58 2.55 16.38
N PHE A 214 -0.29 2.59 16.02
CA PHE A 214 0.73 1.68 16.52
C PHE A 214 1.58 2.30 17.62
N SER A 215 1.92 1.50 18.64
CA SER A 215 2.88 1.88 19.66
C SER A 215 4.31 1.86 19.09
N GLN A 216 5.20 2.69 19.65
CA GLN A 216 6.61 2.70 19.25
C GLN A 216 7.28 1.35 19.53
N GLU A 217 6.84 0.63 20.56
CA GLU A 217 7.32 -0.72 20.86
C GLU A 217 7.01 -1.69 19.72
N THR A 218 5.78 -1.68 19.20
CA THR A 218 5.41 -2.48 18.03
C THR A 218 6.27 -2.11 16.82
N LEU A 219 6.44 -0.81 16.54
CA LEU A 219 7.28 -0.37 15.44
C LEU A 219 8.71 -0.90 15.57
N ASN A 220 9.34 -0.75 16.73
CA ASN A 220 10.70 -1.21 16.98
C ASN A 220 10.83 -2.73 16.79
N ARG A 221 9.79 -3.48 17.18
CA ARG A 221 9.74 -4.94 17.06
C ARG A 221 9.70 -5.43 15.62
N PHE A 222 8.88 -4.79 14.78
CA PHE A 222 8.65 -5.24 13.40
C PHE A 222 9.48 -4.48 12.35
N ALA A 223 10.11 -3.35 12.70
CA ALA A 223 10.94 -2.56 11.80
C ALA A 223 12.01 -3.38 11.07
N PRO A 224 12.76 -4.31 11.70
CA PRO A 224 13.77 -5.11 10.99
C PRO A 224 13.18 -5.93 9.83
N GLN A 225 11.99 -6.50 10.01
CA GLN A 225 11.31 -7.30 8.98
C GLN A 225 10.75 -6.44 7.84
N LEU A 226 10.30 -5.21 8.15
CA LEU A 226 9.80 -4.27 7.15
C LEU A 226 10.95 -3.71 6.31
N VAL A 227 12.07 -3.37 6.95
CA VAL A 227 13.27 -2.86 6.27
C VAL A 227 13.89 -3.94 5.37
N SER A 228 13.90 -5.20 5.78
CA SER A 228 14.45 -6.29 4.97
C SER A 228 13.67 -6.55 3.67
N VAL A 229 12.44 -6.04 3.55
CA VAL A 229 11.63 -6.11 2.32
C VAL A 229 11.55 -4.77 1.57
N GLY A 230 12.36 -3.78 1.96
CA GLY A 230 12.46 -2.48 1.28
C GLY A 230 11.42 -1.42 1.71
N LEU A 231 10.68 -1.67 2.78
CA LEU A 231 9.78 -0.68 3.37
C LEU A 231 10.55 0.22 4.34
N PHE A 232 10.17 1.50 4.35
CA PHE A 232 10.72 2.48 5.29
C PHE A 232 9.64 2.89 6.30
N PRO A 233 9.62 2.29 7.51
CA PRO A 233 8.64 2.62 8.54
C PRO A 233 8.75 4.08 8.97
N VAL A 234 7.67 4.83 8.79
CA VAL A 234 7.55 6.19 9.32
C VAL A 234 6.44 6.23 10.35
N SER A 235 6.78 6.65 11.56
CA SER A 235 5.78 6.88 12.61
C SER A 235 5.01 8.15 12.26
N ALA A 236 3.75 8.00 11.86
CA ALA A 236 2.91 9.15 11.51
C ALA A 236 2.13 9.60 12.74
N VAL A 237 2.27 10.87 13.11
CA VAL A 237 1.46 11.49 14.16
C VAL A 237 0.11 11.87 13.53
N GLY A 238 -0.86 10.95 13.54
CA GLY A 238 -2.18 11.18 12.92
C GLY A 238 -3.02 9.91 12.83
N GLY A 239 -4.36 10.07 12.87
CA GLY A 239 -5.33 9.02 13.21
C GLY A 239 -5.59 7.91 12.19
N ALA A 240 -6.35 6.91 12.65
CA ALA A 240 -6.96 5.81 11.92
C ALA A 240 -7.38 6.16 10.48
N ALA A 241 -7.06 5.30 9.51
CA ALA A 241 -7.53 5.44 8.14
C ALA A 241 -8.95 4.90 8.02
N ARG A 242 -9.95 5.79 8.01
CA ARG A 242 -11.36 5.37 7.96
C ARG A 242 -11.60 4.40 6.79
N ILE A 243 -12.25 3.27 7.09
CA ILE A 243 -12.81 2.39 6.06
C ILE A 243 -13.89 3.19 5.34
N SER A 244 -13.61 3.56 4.09
CA SER A 244 -14.51 4.36 3.26
C SER A 244 -14.97 3.56 2.05
N PRO A 245 -16.19 3.82 1.55
CA PRO A 245 -16.62 3.28 0.25
C PRO A 245 -15.70 3.74 -0.88
N LEU A 246 -15.71 2.99 -1.98
CA LEU A 246 -15.00 3.34 -3.20
C LEU A 246 -15.54 4.67 -3.75
N LYS A 247 -14.69 5.70 -3.80
CA LYS A 247 -14.98 6.97 -4.44
C LYS A 247 -14.98 6.78 -5.96
N VAL A 248 -15.97 7.37 -6.62
CA VAL A 248 -16.02 7.44 -8.09
C VAL A 248 -14.88 8.34 -8.57
N ALA A 249 -14.03 7.80 -9.44
CA ALA A 249 -12.93 8.55 -10.03
C ALA A 249 -13.46 9.59 -11.04
N ASP A 250 -12.91 10.79 -10.97
CA ASP A 250 -13.15 11.90 -11.90
C ASP A 250 -11.93 12.12 -12.79
N GLU A 251 -11.92 13.19 -13.58
CA GLU A 251 -10.80 13.55 -14.46
C GLU A 251 -9.55 14.00 -13.69
N ALA A 252 -9.66 14.49 -12.46
CA ALA A 252 -8.50 14.93 -11.66
C ALA A 252 -7.87 13.79 -10.86
N THR A 253 -8.60 12.69 -10.67
CA THR A 253 -8.18 11.55 -9.85
C THR A 253 -6.87 10.93 -10.36
N LEU A 254 -5.86 10.88 -9.49
CA LEU A 254 -4.59 10.18 -9.73
C LEU A 254 -3.94 10.48 -11.10
N GLN A 255 -3.82 11.76 -11.46
CA GLN A 255 -3.06 12.19 -12.64
C GLN A 255 -1.55 12.00 -12.47
N GLY A 256 -0.79 12.04 -13.57
CA GLY A 256 0.68 11.93 -13.53
C GLY A 256 1.32 12.98 -12.59
N GLY A 257 2.14 12.52 -11.64
CA GLY A 257 2.74 13.31 -10.58
C GLY A 257 1.92 13.36 -9.28
N ALA A 258 0.67 12.89 -9.28
CA ALA A 258 -0.16 12.86 -8.07
C ALA A 258 0.37 11.85 -7.05
N SER A 259 0.14 12.14 -5.77
CA SER A 259 0.46 11.22 -4.68
C SER A 259 -0.57 10.10 -4.61
N VAL A 260 -0.09 8.85 -4.58
CA VAL A 260 -0.91 7.64 -4.47
C VAL A 260 -0.50 6.85 -3.24
N SER A 261 -1.48 6.21 -2.60
CA SER A 261 -1.23 5.35 -1.44
C SER A 261 -1.79 3.94 -1.62
N MET A 262 -0.97 2.95 -1.24
CA MET A 262 -1.33 1.54 -1.13
C MET A 262 -1.54 1.19 0.34
N GLN A 263 -2.78 0.92 0.74
CA GLN A 263 -3.12 0.64 2.14
C GLN A 263 -3.05 -0.85 2.43
N LEU A 264 -2.09 -1.27 3.27
CA LEU A 264 -1.96 -2.67 3.72
C LEU A 264 -2.94 -2.99 4.84
N THR A 265 -3.18 -2.03 5.74
CA THR A 265 -4.18 -2.09 6.80
C THR A 265 -4.92 -0.76 6.85
N ARG A 266 -6.25 -0.80 7.06
CA ARG A 266 -7.08 0.39 7.26
C ARG A 266 -8.17 0.15 8.30
N GLY A 267 -8.69 1.19 8.92
CA GLY A 267 -9.61 1.17 10.06
C GLY A 267 -8.93 1.80 11.27
N ASP A 268 -9.17 1.23 12.45
CA ASP A 268 -8.58 1.71 13.70
C ASP A 268 -7.04 1.66 13.70
N TYR A 269 -6.49 0.75 12.89
CA TYR A 269 -5.07 0.73 12.50
C TYR A 269 -4.91 1.12 11.04
N SER A 270 -3.82 1.84 10.73
CA SER A 270 -3.44 2.16 9.36
C SER A 270 -1.98 1.83 9.10
N LEU A 271 -1.73 1.10 8.02
CA LEU A 271 -0.43 0.91 7.40
C LEU A 271 -0.57 1.28 5.92
N ALA A 272 0.07 2.37 5.52
CA ALA A 272 -0.11 2.89 4.18
C ALA A 272 1.21 3.29 3.53
N ALA A 273 1.56 2.59 2.45
CA ALA A 273 2.68 2.92 1.60
C ALA A 273 2.31 4.10 0.69
N SER A 274 3.24 5.02 0.45
CA SER A 274 3.01 6.19 -0.39
C SER A 274 4.06 6.31 -1.49
N GLY A 275 3.62 6.71 -2.69
CA GLY A 275 4.49 7.02 -3.80
C GLY A 275 3.83 8.00 -4.77
N THR A 276 4.20 7.92 -6.04
CA THR A 276 3.74 8.86 -7.08
C THR A 276 3.20 8.12 -8.29
N VAL A 277 2.12 8.64 -8.87
CA VAL A 277 1.57 8.15 -10.14
C VAL A 277 2.46 8.62 -11.28
N THR A 278 2.90 7.69 -12.11
CA THR A 278 3.63 8.01 -13.35
C THR A 278 2.69 8.45 -14.44
N MET A 279 1.65 7.64 -14.68
CA MET A 279 0.74 7.87 -15.79
C MET A 279 -0.63 7.30 -15.47
N ARG A 280 -1.67 8.02 -15.93
CA ARG A 280 -3.03 7.53 -16.02
C ARG A 280 -3.42 7.38 -17.49
N ASP A 281 -3.87 6.19 -17.86
CA ASP A 281 -4.49 5.88 -19.15
C ASP A 281 -5.93 5.42 -18.89
N ALA A 282 -6.89 6.34 -19.03
CA ALA A 282 -8.29 6.12 -18.66
C ALA A 282 -8.47 5.59 -17.22
N ASP A 283 -8.81 4.31 -17.05
CA ASP A 283 -8.98 3.62 -15.76
C ASP A 283 -7.68 2.96 -15.26
N LYS A 284 -6.64 2.88 -16.08
CA LYS A 284 -5.35 2.29 -15.75
C LYS A 284 -4.43 3.30 -15.07
N ILE A 285 -3.77 2.87 -14.00
CA ILE A 285 -2.80 3.67 -13.25
C ILE A 285 -1.46 2.93 -13.24
N TYR A 286 -0.40 3.63 -13.64
CA TYR A 286 1.00 3.18 -13.56
C TYR A 286 1.72 4.02 -12.51
N ALA A 287 2.42 3.39 -11.57
CA ALA A 287 3.09 4.09 -10.48
C ALA A 287 4.42 3.43 -10.06
N PHE A 288 5.17 4.14 -9.22
CA PHE A 288 6.44 3.76 -8.57
C PHE A 288 7.66 3.59 -9.50
N GLY A 289 7.48 2.99 -10.68
CA GLY A 289 8.60 2.75 -11.63
C GLY A 289 9.59 1.68 -11.17
N HIS A 290 9.38 1.06 -10.02
CA HIS A 290 10.12 -0.10 -9.50
C HIS A 290 9.13 -1.00 -8.71
N PRO A 291 9.53 -2.24 -8.35
CA PRO A 291 8.65 -3.12 -7.57
C PRO A 291 8.34 -2.51 -6.21
N PHE A 292 7.11 -2.67 -5.75
CA PHE A 292 6.76 -2.31 -4.38
C PHE A 292 7.24 -3.41 -3.42
N LEU A 293 6.66 -4.60 -3.55
CA LEU A 293 6.96 -5.80 -2.77
C LEU A 293 7.10 -7.05 -3.67
N SER A 294 7.15 -6.85 -4.99
CA SER A 294 7.18 -7.91 -6.00
C SER A 294 6.08 -8.97 -5.82
N LEU A 295 4.89 -8.57 -5.39
CA LEU A 295 3.79 -9.49 -5.05
C LEU A 295 3.23 -10.28 -6.23
N GLY A 296 3.59 -9.92 -7.46
CA GLY A 296 2.91 -10.47 -8.61
C GLY A 296 1.50 -9.91 -8.69
N THR A 297 0.50 -10.77 -8.84
CA THR A 297 -0.90 -10.33 -8.86
C THR A 297 -1.39 -10.14 -7.43
N SER A 298 -1.89 -8.96 -7.10
CA SER A 298 -2.34 -8.61 -5.75
C SER A 298 -3.59 -7.73 -5.81
N ASP A 299 -4.35 -7.63 -4.73
CA ASP A 299 -5.55 -6.79 -4.63
C ASP A 299 -5.34 -5.74 -3.52
N LEU A 300 -4.41 -4.79 -3.70
CA LEU A 300 -4.16 -3.76 -2.69
C LEU A 300 -5.06 -2.53 -2.91
N PRO A 301 -5.68 -1.96 -1.85
CA PRO A 301 -6.40 -0.70 -1.94
C PRO A 301 -5.53 0.44 -2.47
N MET A 302 -5.96 1.05 -3.58
CA MET A 302 -5.32 2.20 -4.20
C MET A 302 -6.14 3.46 -3.91
N SER A 303 -5.51 4.42 -3.23
CA SER A 303 -6.17 5.62 -2.73
C SER A 303 -5.43 6.88 -3.16
N GLU A 304 -6.18 7.96 -3.33
CA GLU A 304 -5.59 9.30 -3.38
C GLU A 304 -4.92 9.59 -2.03
N SER A 305 -3.84 10.36 -2.02
CA SER A 305 -3.20 10.77 -0.77
C SER A 305 -2.86 12.27 -0.76
N SER A 306 -2.94 12.85 0.43
CA SER A 306 -2.50 14.22 0.69
C SER A 306 -1.15 14.17 1.38
N VAL A 307 -0.19 14.91 0.86
CA VAL A 307 1.14 15.06 1.44
C VAL A 307 1.09 16.18 2.48
N VAL A 308 1.37 15.86 3.74
CA VAL A 308 1.50 16.88 4.79
C VAL A 308 2.75 17.72 4.50
N THR A 309 3.88 17.05 4.29
CA THR A 309 5.14 17.63 3.84
C THR A 309 6.10 16.52 3.41
N VAL A 310 7.11 16.85 2.62
CA VAL A 310 8.34 16.06 2.54
C VAL A 310 9.28 16.53 3.65
N ILE A 311 9.75 15.60 4.48
CA ILE A 311 10.69 15.87 5.58
C ILE A 311 12.11 15.73 5.00
N PRO A 312 12.90 16.82 4.92
CA PRO A 312 14.30 16.74 4.52
C PRO A 312 15.10 16.00 5.60
N SER A 313 16.01 15.12 5.19
CA SER A 313 16.87 14.38 6.11
C SER A 313 18.24 14.14 5.50
N VAL A 314 19.27 14.15 6.36
CA VAL A 314 20.64 13.81 5.98
C VAL A 314 20.83 12.34 5.65
N SER A 315 19.95 11.47 6.17
CA SER A 315 20.00 10.03 5.91
C SER A 315 19.11 9.65 4.73
N ASN A 316 17.82 9.96 4.83
CA ASN A 316 16.84 9.68 3.78
C ASN A 316 15.65 10.64 3.94
N SER A 317 15.53 11.62 3.06
CA SER A 317 14.34 12.48 2.98
C SER A 317 13.12 11.60 2.67
N PHE A 318 11.93 11.94 3.19
CA PHE A 318 10.74 11.12 2.97
C PHE A 318 9.44 11.92 2.94
N LYS A 319 8.47 11.39 2.18
CA LYS A 319 7.11 11.91 2.07
C LYS A 319 6.26 11.48 3.28
N LEU A 320 5.80 12.45 4.08
CA LEU A 320 4.78 12.22 5.11
C LEU A 320 3.40 12.45 4.49
N ALA A 321 2.74 11.37 4.09
CA ALA A 321 1.46 11.41 3.40
C ALA A 321 0.36 10.66 4.17
N VAL A 322 -0.85 11.16 4.04
CA VAL A 322 -2.05 10.58 4.64
C VAL A 322 -2.97 10.09 3.51
N PRO A 323 -3.39 8.81 3.53
CA PRO A 323 -4.38 8.30 2.60
C PRO A 323 -5.70 9.05 2.74
N SER A 324 -6.38 9.28 1.62
CA SER A 324 -7.69 9.89 1.57
C SER A 324 -8.72 8.89 1.04
N ALA A 325 -9.43 9.20 -0.05
CA ALA A 325 -10.44 8.32 -0.60
C ALA A 325 -9.81 7.17 -1.41
N MET A 326 -10.32 5.96 -1.21
CA MET A 326 -10.02 4.84 -2.10
C MET A 326 -10.74 5.03 -3.43
N VAL A 327 -10.00 4.93 -4.53
CA VAL A 327 -10.51 5.14 -5.90
C VAL A 327 -10.32 3.92 -6.79
N GLY A 328 -9.61 2.89 -6.32
CA GLY A 328 -9.39 1.67 -7.08
C GLY A 328 -8.58 0.62 -6.35
N THR A 329 -8.00 -0.28 -7.13
CA THR A 329 -7.17 -1.40 -6.67
C THR A 329 -5.87 -1.44 -7.45
N MET A 330 -4.74 -1.60 -6.77
CA MET A 330 -3.49 -2.04 -7.38
C MET A 330 -3.61 -3.54 -7.66
N THR A 331 -3.51 -3.92 -8.93
CA THR A 331 -3.76 -5.29 -9.40
C THR A 331 -2.47 -6.07 -9.71
N GLN A 332 -1.37 -5.35 -9.95
CA GLN A 332 -0.09 -5.97 -10.24
C GLN A 332 1.07 -5.19 -9.63
N ASP A 333 2.07 -5.94 -9.20
CA ASP A 333 3.37 -5.48 -8.71
C ASP A 333 4.46 -6.27 -9.45
N ARG A 334 5.34 -5.58 -10.18
CA ARG A 334 6.30 -6.18 -11.12
C ARG A 334 7.63 -5.41 -11.13
N ALA A 335 8.60 -5.96 -11.86
CA ALA A 335 9.98 -5.46 -11.95
C ALA A 335 10.11 -3.96 -12.28
N THR A 336 9.20 -3.38 -13.08
CA THR A 336 9.31 -1.99 -13.56
C THR A 336 8.21 -1.07 -13.00
N GLY A 337 7.48 -1.49 -11.95
CA GLY A 337 6.48 -0.66 -11.31
C GLY A 337 5.30 -1.41 -10.73
N VAL A 338 4.26 -0.65 -10.41
CA VAL A 338 2.95 -1.17 -10.03
C VAL A 338 1.87 -0.70 -10.99
N PHE A 339 0.85 -1.53 -11.17
CA PHE A 339 -0.29 -1.27 -12.04
C PHE A 339 -1.60 -1.44 -11.30
N GLY A 340 -2.49 -0.45 -11.44
CA GLY A 340 -3.79 -0.41 -10.80
C GLY A 340 -4.92 -0.07 -11.75
N LYS A 341 -6.15 -0.31 -11.27
CA LYS A 341 -7.39 0.01 -11.96
C LYS A 341 -8.30 0.85 -11.07
N LEU A 342 -8.77 1.96 -11.59
CA LEU A 342 -9.80 2.79 -10.98
C LEU A 342 -11.16 2.08 -11.02
N GLY A 343 -12.04 2.41 -10.08
CA GLY A 343 -13.41 1.89 -10.07
C GLY A 343 -13.56 0.41 -9.65
N GLN A 344 -12.47 -0.28 -9.38
CA GLN A 344 -12.47 -1.64 -8.84
C GLN A 344 -12.14 -1.62 -7.34
N ALA A 345 -13.00 -2.21 -6.51
CA ALA A 345 -12.73 -2.36 -5.08
C ALA A 345 -11.87 -3.62 -4.80
N PRO A 346 -10.89 -3.54 -3.88
CA PRO A 346 -10.05 -4.67 -3.51
C PRO A 346 -10.79 -5.64 -2.59
N LYS A 347 -10.31 -6.88 -2.51
CA LYS A 347 -10.80 -7.85 -1.51
C LYS A 347 -9.93 -7.77 -0.26
N MET A 348 -10.53 -7.31 0.83
CA MET A 348 -9.88 -7.21 2.13
C MET A 348 -10.40 -8.29 3.08
N ILE A 349 -9.62 -8.59 4.12
CA ILE A 349 -10.05 -9.44 5.24
C ILE A 349 -10.47 -8.51 6.38
N PRO A 350 -11.76 -8.47 6.76
CA PRO A 350 -12.21 -7.72 7.91
C PRO A 350 -11.77 -8.42 9.20
N VAL A 351 -11.24 -7.65 10.14
CA VAL A 351 -10.74 -8.10 11.44
C VAL A 351 -11.42 -7.28 12.53
N LYS A 352 -11.98 -7.99 13.52
CA LYS A 352 -12.54 -7.39 14.72
C LYS A 352 -11.84 -7.98 15.94
N ILE A 353 -11.23 -7.13 16.75
CA ILE A 353 -10.62 -7.51 18.03
C ILE A 353 -11.47 -6.93 19.15
N ASN A 354 -11.95 -7.77 20.05
CA ASN A 354 -12.51 -7.32 21.33
C ASN A 354 -11.45 -7.62 22.39
N LEU A 355 -10.93 -6.59 23.02
CA LEU A 355 -9.90 -6.68 24.04
C LEU A 355 -10.53 -6.46 25.41
N GLU A 356 -10.33 -7.42 26.30
CA GLU A 356 -10.61 -7.27 27.73
C GLU A 356 -9.28 -7.11 28.46
N THR A 357 -9.14 -6.00 29.18
CA THR A 357 -7.88 -5.63 29.83
C THR A 357 -7.81 -6.12 31.27
N SER A 358 -6.59 -6.22 31.82
CA SER A 358 -6.34 -6.54 33.23
C SER A 358 -6.98 -5.55 34.22
N ARG A 359 -7.41 -4.38 33.74
CA ARG A 359 -8.13 -3.35 34.49
C ARG A 359 -9.65 -3.39 34.27
N ASN A 360 -10.19 -4.47 33.71
CA ASN A 360 -11.60 -4.63 33.33
C ASN A 360 -12.09 -3.60 32.29
N GLY A 361 -11.18 -2.95 31.57
CA GLY A 361 -11.51 -2.12 30.42
C GLY A 361 -11.82 -2.98 29.20
N GLN A 362 -12.80 -2.57 28.40
CA GLN A 362 -13.16 -3.23 27.15
C GLN A 362 -12.93 -2.30 25.97
N GLU A 363 -12.18 -2.77 24.98
CA GLU A 363 -11.90 -2.04 23.74
C GLU A 363 -12.30 -2.87 22.54
N THR A 364 -12.89 -2.24 21.52
CA THR A 364 -13.23 -2.91 20.25
C THR A 364 -12.51 -2.23 19.11
N LEU A 365 -11.66 -2.99 18.42
CA LEU A 365 -10.94 -2.53 17.25
C LEU A 365 -11.51 -3.18 15.99
N ASN A 366 -11.74 -2.38 14.96
CA ASN A 366 -12.25 -2.77 13.66
C ASN A 366 -11.31 -2.26 12.58
N PHE A 367 -10.74 -3.18 11.82
CA PHE A 367 -9.85 -2.86 10.72
C PHE A 367 -9.93 -3.94 9.63
N GLU A 368 -9.33 -3.64 8.49
CA GLU A 368 -9.22 -4.52 7.35
C GLU A 368 -7.75 -4.67 7.01
N VAL A 369 -7.31 -5.91 6.78
CA VAL A 369 -5.97 -6.21 6.27
C VAL A 369 -6.05 -6.72 4.84
N VAL A 370 -5.02 -6.46 4.04
CA VAL A 370 -4.94 -6.97 2.67
C VAL A 370 -4.95 -8.50 2.66
N ARG A 371 -5.61 -9.07 1.65
CA ARG A 371 -5.67 -10.52 1.43
C ARG A 371 -4.50 -10.95 0.56
N ASP A 372 -3.44 -11.43 1.21
CA ASP A 372 -2.21 -11.86 0.55
C ASP A 372 -1.53 -12.95 1.39
N GLU A 373 -0.95 -13.97 0.75
CA GLU A 373 -0.37 -15.13 1.43
C GLU A 373 0.79 -14.74 2.36
N PHE A 374 1.54 -13.69 2.03
CA PHE A 374 2.68 -13.24 2.81
C PHE A 374 2.32 -12.09 3.75
N LEU A 375 1.50 -11.14 3.29
CA LEU A 375 1.20 -9.94 4.08
C LEU A 375 0.14 -10.19 5.15
N THR A 376 -0.87 -11.02 4.90
CA THR A 376 -1.96 -11.22 5.88
C THR A 376 -1.42 -11.70 7.24
N PRO A 377 -0.56 -12.76 7.33
CA PRO A 377 0.00 -13.18 8.62
C PRO A 377 0.81 -12.08 9.32
N LEU A 378 1.62 -11.33 8.57
CA LEU A 378 2.40 -10.21 9.11
C LEU A 378 1.56 -9.11 9.71
N LEU A 379 0.54 -8.68 8.99
CA LEU A 379 -0.34 -7.62 9.43
C LEU A 379 -1.18 -8.08 10.63
N LEU A 380 -1.62 -9.34 10.66
CA LEU A 380 -2.36 -9.90 11.80
C LEU A 380 -1.50 -10.00 13.05
N ASN A 381 -0.29 -10.55 12.99
CA ASN A 381 0.60 -10.59 14.16
C ASN A 381 0.86 -9.17 14.66
N MET A 382 1.21 -8.25 13.76
CA MET A 382 1.54 -6.89 14.15
C MET A 382 0.35 -6.17 14.82
N THR A 383 -0.85 -6.29 14.26
CA THR A 383 -2.06 -5.64 14.79
C THR A 383 -2.54 -6.28 16.09
N VAL A 384 -2.50 -7.61 16.21
CA VAL A 384 -2.83 -8.33 17.46
C VAL A 384 -1.79 -8.00 18.54
N TYR A 385 -0.50 -8.05 18.23
CA TYR A 385 0.57 -7.67 19.15
C TYR A 385 0.36 -6.25 19.65
N ASN A 386 0.14 -5.30 18.74
CA ASN A 386 -0.12 -3.91 19.08
C ASN A 386 -1.33 -3.75 19.99
N SER A 387 -2.43 -4.46 19.71
CA SER A 387 -3.64 -4.37 20.53
C SER A 387 -3.39 -4.78 21.99
N ILE A 388 -2.51 -5.75 22.22
CA ILE A 388 -2.14 -6.18 23.56
C ILE A 388 -1.21 -5.14 24.19
N VAL A 389 -0.06 -4.84 23.58
CA VAL A 389 0.97 -4.00 24.23
C VAL A 389 0.61 -2.53 24.36
N ALA A 390 -0.30 -2.01 23.52
CA ALA A 390 -0.76 -0.63 23.63
C ALA A 390 -1.74 -0.41 24.79
N ASN A 391 -2.38 -1.48 25.28
CA ASN A 391 -3.46 -1.42 26.29
C ASN A 391 -3.09 -2.09 27.62
N GLU A 392 -2.09 -2.98 27.61
CA GLU A 392 -1.65 -3.75 28.77
C GLU A 392 -0.30 -3.31 29.34
N ARG A 393 0.01 -3.83 30.52
CA ARG A 393 1.32 -3.69 31.15
C ARG A 393 2.39 -4.41 30.31
N GLY A 394 3.40 -3.68 29.85
CA GLY A 394 4.50 -4.21 29.05
C GLY A 394 5.62 -4.95 29.81
N LEU A 395 5.58 -5.01 31.15
CA LEU A 395 6.64 -5.63 31.96
C LEU A 395 6.11 -6.71 32.92
N GLY A 396 6.86 -7.80 33.02
CA GLY A 396 6.58 -8.95 33.89
C GLY A 396 5.73 -10.02 33.21
N ASP A 397 5.46 -11.10 33.95
CA ASP A 397 4.62 -12.17 33.45
C ASP A 397 3.19 -11.69 33.20
N SER A 398 2.59 -12.23 32.14
CA SER A 398 1.20 -12.02 31.78
C SER A 398 0.56 -13.35 31.40
N MET A 399 -0.77 -13.38 31.46
CA MET A 399 -1.60 -14.47 30.97
C MET A 399 -2.52 -13.90 29.91
N ILE A 400 -2.45 -14.42 28.69
CA ILE A 400 -3.28 -14.00 27.57
C ILE A 400 -4.18 -15.17 27.18
N GLU A 401 -5.49 -14.94 27.24
CA GLU A 401 -6.49 -15.86 26.71
C GLU A 401 -6.98 -15.36 25.36
N LEU A 402 -6.86 -16.20 24.34
CA LEU A 402 -7.22 -15.88 22.97
C LEU A 402 -8.36 -16.79 22.52
N LYS A 403 -9.48 -16.16 22.14
CA LYS A 403 -10.63 -16.81 21.52
C LYS A 403 -10.91 -16.14 20.18
N GLY A 404 -10.96 -16.93 19.12
CA GLY A 404 -11.09 -16.42 17.75
C GLY A 404 -11.92 -17.31 16.85
N GLU A 405 -12.47 -16.70 15.80
CA GLU A 405 -13.19 -17.39 14.73
C GLU A 405 -12.69 -16.90 13.37
N ILE A 406 -12.28 -17.81 12.49
CA ILE A 406 -11.98 -17.51 11.09
C ILE A 406 -13.14 -18.03 10.24
N LYS A 407 -13.82 -17.11 9.55
CA LYS A 407 -14.97 -17.40 8.70
C LYS A 407 -14.55 -17.44 7.24
N LEU A 408 -14.67 -18.60 6.63
CA LEU A 408 -14.36 -18.84 5.23
C LEU A 408 -15.66 -19.04 4.45
N LYS A 409 -15.78 -18.41 3.27
CA LYS A 409 -16.98 -18.52 2.44
C LYS A 409 -17.23 -19.99 2.08
N ASN A 410 -18.42 -20.49 2.38
CA ASN A 410 -18.87 -21.86 2.10
C ASN A 410 -18.03 -22.97 2.79
N GLN A 411 -17.38 -22.66 3.91
CA GLN A 411 -16.59 -23.62 4.68
C GLN A 411 -16.98 -23.54 6.17
N GLN A 412 -16.59 -24.54 6.95
CA GLN A 412 -16.80 -24.51 8.40
C GLN A 412 -15.98 -23.38 9.04
N THR A 413 -16.53 -22.77 10.09
CA THR A 413 -15.81 -21.76 10.87
C THR A 413 -14.69 -22.43 11.65
N ILE A 414 -13.46 -21.93 11.50
CA ILE A 414 -12.31 -22.40 12.26
C ILE A 414 -12.33 -21.66 13.59
N LYS A 415 -12.40 -22.40 14.70
CA LYS A 415 -12.33 -21.85 16.04
C LYS A 415 -10.92 -21.95 16.57
N ILE A 416 -10.47 -20.89 17.22
CA ILE A 416 -9.16 -20.81 17.88
C ILE A 416 -9.42 -20.53 19.35
N GLU A 417 -8.91 -21.39 20.22
CA GLU A 417 -8.91 -21.17 21.66
C GLU A 417 -7.52 -21.54 22.18
N ARG A 418 -6.80 -20.53 22.69
CA ARG A 418 -5.42 -20.69 23.16
C ARG A 418 -5.20 -19.83 24.40
N ARG A 419 -4.26 -20.27 25.24
CA ARG A 419 -3.88 -19.57 26.47
C ARG A 419 -2.37 -19.59 26.60
N PHE A 420 -1.80 -18.42 26.87
CA PHE A 420 -0.36 -18.21 26.93
C PHE A 420 -0.01 -17.56 28.26
N THR A 421 1.06 -18.02 28.89
CA THR A 421 1.55 -17.47 30.16
C THR A 421 3.05 -17.22 30.09
N GLY A 422 3.50 -16.15 30.74
CA GLY A 422 4.90 -15.79 30.90
C GLY A 422 5.25 -14.44 30.25
N MET A 423 6.51 -14.04 30.35
CA MET A 423 6.99 -12.75 29.83
C MET A 423 6.75 -12.53 28.32
N GLN A 424 6.68 -13.61 27.53
CA GLN A 424 6.47 -13.56 26.08
C GLN A 424 5.03 -13.86 25.67
N ALA A 425 4.07 -13.93 26.60
CA ALA A 425 2.71 -14.34 26.29
C ALA A 425 2.06 -13.48 25.19
N SER A 426 2.21 -12.15 25.23
CA SER A 426 1.72 -11.24 24.18
C SER A 426 2.32 -11.53 22.80
N GLN A 427 3.60 -11.88 22.78
CA GLN A 427 4.33 -12.18 21.56
C GLN A 427 3.85 -13.48 20.92
N ILE A 428 3.76 -14.53 21.71
CA ILE A 428 3.35 -15.86 21.26
C ILE A 428 1.86 -15.86 20.89
N ALA A 429 1.02 -15.17 21.66
CA ALA A 429 -0.40 -15.01 21.36
C ALA A 429 -0.62 -14.39 19.99
N ALA A 430 0.06 -13.27 19.69
CA ALA A 430 -0.04 -12.60 18.40
C ALA A 430 0.49 -13.46 17.23
N SER A 431 1.64 -14.12 17.41
CA SER A 431 2.19 -15.04 16.41
C SER A 431 1.31 -16.27 16.17
N SER A 432 0.47 -16.67 17.13
CA SER A 432 -0.41 -17.84 16.99
C SER A 432 -1.66 -17.60 16.15
N VAL A 433 -2.00 -16.33 15.88
CA VAL A 433 -3.13 -15.92 15.03
C VAL A 433 -2.69 -15.79 13.57
N ALA A 434 -1.45 -15.36 13.37
CA ALA A 434 -0.79 -15.26 12.08
C ALA A 434 -0.43 -16.65 11.53
#